data_AF-A0A370BV18-F1
#
_entry.id   AF-A0A370BV18-F1
#
_cell.length_a   1.000
_cell.length_b   1.000
_cell.length_c   1.000
_cell.angle_alpha   90.00
_cell.angle_beta   90.00
_cell.angle_gamma   90.00
#
_symmetry.space_group_name_H-M   'P 1'
#
loop_
_entity.id
_entity.type
_entity.pdbx_description
1 polymer ?
#
loop_
_entity_poly.entity_id
_entity_poly.type
_entity_poly.pdbx_seq_one_letter_code
_entity_poly.pdbx_strand_id
1 'polypeptide(L)'
;MTRSQPLLTLSRRYLATTAPRTTTTTSIRTTTSFLTTKPTTTTFRSIQHQPCLRTTTTPSIRPYHSIHHPTPTHEYSNSQTTILSSALRHVPTHGFTRDALTLGARDAGFLDVSVQLLPRGEFDLILFWLASRRGLLRSKVENDALLQSSQPLSVDDKIKVLIMERLRMNVEVKEKLQDALAIMSLGENIPLSLSELHALSDDILTLAGDASVDASWYSKRMAVAAVYASSEFVMTRDTSAGLRDTEEFLSRRWADARAVKDKLSGVKQCLGFLGSTAVGLGRSWGLKL
;
A
#
# COMPACT_ATOMS: atom_id res chain seq x y z
N MET A 1 38.46 35.37 23.39
CA MET A 1 38.64 36.54 22.51
C MET A 1 38.37 36.09 21.07
N THR A 2 37.15 36.34 20.59
CA THR A 2 36.84 37.29 19.49
C THR A 2 37.19 36.72 18.10
N ARG A 3 36.22 36.07 17.42
CA ARG A 3 35.22 36.65 16.48
C ARG A 3 35.89 37.22 15.22
N SER A 4 35.55 36.68 14.05
CA SER A 4 34.84 37.37 12.96
C SER A 4 35.09 36.71 11.59
N GLN A 5 33.99 36.34 10.93
CA GLN A 5 33.83 36.19 9.47
C GLN A 5 34.03 37.56 8.77
N PRO A 6 34.23 37.62 7.42
CA PRO A 6 33.09 37.74 6.50
C PRO A 6 33.22 37.15 5.07
N LEU A 7 32.07 36.65 4.58
CA LEU A 7 31.37 36.80 3.28
C LEU A 7 32.06 36.71 1.88
N LEU A 8 31.52 35.77 1.10
CA LEU A 8 31.00 35.80 -0.29
C LEU A 8 31.89 36.23 -1.48
N THR A 9 32.04 35.32 -2.45
CA THR A 9 31.82 35.58 -3.88
C THR A 9 31.42 34.31 -4.65
N LEU A 10 30.33 34.38 -5.41
CA LEU A 10 29.90 33.40 -6.40
C LEU A 10 30.92 33.26 -7.54
N SER A 11 31.13 32.04 -8.05
CA SER A 11 31.46 31.88 -9.46
C SER A 11 30.93 30.58 -10.05
N ARG A 12 30.30 30.75 -11.20
CA ARG A 12 29.51 29.82 -11.99
C ARG A 12 30.43 29.18 -13.03
N ARG A 13 30.54 27.85 -13.08
CA ARG A 13 31.13 27.17 -14.25
C ARG A 13 30.26 26.03 -14.76
N TYR A 14 30.06 26.15 -16.07
CA TYR A 14 29.35 25.33 -17.03
C TYR A 14 29.89 23.89 -17.10
N LEU A 15 28.98 22.94 -17.30
CA LEU A 15 29.24 21.75 -18.11
C LEU A 15 28.14 21.63 -19.16
N ALA A 16 28.58 21.68 -20.41
CA ALA A 16 27.78 21.45 -21.60
C ALA A 16 27.68 19.94 -21.86
N THR A 17 26.51 19.45 -22.26
CA THR A 17 26.38 18.18 -22.98
C THR A 17 25.18 18.27 -23.94
N THR A 18 25.39 17.67 -25.10
CA THR A 18 24.86 18.00 -26.43
C THR A 18 23.68 17.09 -26.81
N ALA A 19 22.58 17.69 -27.31
CA ALA A 19 21.66 17.26 -28.41
C ALA A 19 21.04 15.83 -28.44
N PRO A 20 20.00 15.54 -29.28
CA PRO A 20 19.26 16.38 -30.23
C PRO A 20 17.72 16.38 -30.05
N ARG A 21 17.07 17.27 -30.80
CA ARG A 21 15.66 17.68 -30.76
C ARG A 21 14.97 17.25 -32.06
N THR A 22 13.89 16.47 -32.00
CA THR A 22 12.98 16.23 -33.13
C THR A 22 11.75 17.13 -33.01
N THR A 23 11.52 17.90 -34.07
CA THR A 23 10.43 18.87 -34.27
C THR A 23 9.15 18.17 -34.74
N THR A 24 8.04 18.39 -34.03
CA THR A 24 6.69 18.02 -34.49
C THR A 24 5.95 19.28 -34.90
N THR A 25 5.75 19.44 -36.21
CA THR A 25 5.01 20.56 -36.81
C THR A 25 3.52 20.21 -36.86
N THR A 26 2.70 20.98 -36.15
CA THR A 26 1.24 20.97 -36.22
C THR A 26 0.78 21.79 -37.43
N SER A 27 -0.10 21.24 -38.28
CA SER A 27 -0.85 22.04 -39.25
C SER A 27 -2.34 21.77 -39.09
N ILE A 28 -3.05 22.84 -38.74
CA ILE A 28 -4.51 22.94 -38.75
C ILE A 28 -4.94 23.15 -40.21
N ARG A 29 -5.98 22.45 -40.68
CA ARG A 29 -6.61 22.73 -41.98
C ARG A 29 -8.11 22.94 -41.82
N THR A 30 -8.49 24.16 -42.19
CA THR A 30 -9.83 24.73 -42.26
C THR A 30 -10.69 24.04 -43.30
N THR A 31 -11.97 23.83 -42.96
CA THR A 31 -13.03 23.31 -43.82
C THR A 31 -13.61 24.40 -44.70
N THR A 32 -13.70 24.17 -46.00
CA THR A 32 -14.63 24.88 -46.89
C THR A 32 -15.33 23.88 -47.79
N SER A 33 -16.67 23.94 -47.76
CA SER A 33 -17.61 23.13 -48.51
C SER A 33 -17.84 23.68 -49.91
N PHE A 34 -17.95 22.81 -50.90
CA PHE A 34 -18.69 23.08 -52.14
C PHE A 34 -19.49 21.85 -52.54
N LEU A 35 -20.78 22.05 -52.77
CA LEU A 35 -21.75 21.10 -53.33
C LEU A 35 -21.75 21.23 -54.85
N THR A 36 -21.69 20.13 -55.60
CA THR A 36 -22.37 20.02 -56.91
C THR A 36 -22.44 18.58 -57.44
N THR A 37 -23.68 18.17 -57.72
CA THR A 37 -24.30 17.26 -58.71
C THR A 37 -23.64 15.96 -59.26
N LYS A 38 -24.53 14.94 -59.33
CA LYS A 38 -24.50 13.55 -59.90
C LYS A 38 -24.29 13.55 -61.46
N PRO A 39 -24.08 12.43 -62.21
CA PRO A 39 -24.60 11.07 -61.99
C PRO A 39 -23.77 9.82 -62.46
N THR A 40 -24.30 8.68 -62.01
CA THR A 40 -24.22 7.26 -62.40
C THR A 40 -23.45 6.86 -63.65
N THR A 41 -22.52 5.89 -63.52
CA THR A 41 -22.34 4.82 -64.50
C THR A 41 -21.87 3.54 -63.82
N THR A 42 -22.63 2.47 -64.06
CA THR A 42 -22.49 1.11 -63.57
C THR A 42 -21.26 0.44 -64.17
N THR A 43 -20.43 -0.23 -63.36
CA THR A 43 -19.54 -1.29 -63.85
C THR A 43 -19.36 -2.35 -62.79
N PHE A 44 -19.77 -3.57 -63.15
CA PHE A 44 -19.61 -4.81 -62.37
C PHE A 44 -18.14 -5.06 -62.08
N ARG A 45 -17.79 -5.30 -60.81
CA ARG A 45 -16.45 -5.78 -60.44
C ARG A 45 -16.56 -7.05 -59.59
N SER A 46 -15.96 -8.09 -60.16
CA SER A 46 -15.73 -9.43 -59.62
C SER A 46 -15.40 -9.46 -58.13
N ILE A 47 -16.10 -10.31 -57.38
CA ILE A 47 -15.81 -10.61 -55.97
C ILE A 47 -14.58 -11.53 -55.95
N GLN A 48 -13.40 -10.94 -55.74
CA GLN A 48 -12.24 -11.69 -55.26
C GLN A 48 -12.28 -11.71 -53.73
N HIS A 49 -12.50 -12.89 -53.15
CA HIS A 49 -12.33 -13.14 -51.73
C HIS A 49 -10.87 -12.92 -51.31
N GLN A 50 -10.58 -11.85 -50.58
CA GLN A 50 -9.35 -11.72 -49.81
C GLN A 50 -9.49 -12.49 -48.48
N PRO A 51 -8.55 -13.37 -48.11
CA PRO A 51 -8.55 -13.97 -46.78
C PRO A 51 -8.20 -12.91 -45.74
N CYS A 52 -9.05 -12.77 -44.73
CA CYS A 52 -8.84 -11.89 -43.59
C CYS A 52 -7.61 -12.36 -42.80
N LEU A 53 -6.52 -11.58 -42.81
CA LEU A 53 -5.40 -11.78 -41.91
C LEU A 53 -5.86 -11.47 -40.49
N ARG A 54 -6.05 -12.54 -39.70
CA ARG A 54 -6.41 -12.48 -38.29
C ARG A 54 -5.21 -11.94 -37.50
N THR A 55 -5.23 -10.66 -37.19
CA THR A 55 -4.33 -10.07 -36.19
C THR A 55 -4.60 -10.74 -34.84
N THR A 56 -3.63 -11.51 -34.35
CA THR A 56 -3.62 -12.01 -32.98
C THR A 56 -3.32 -10.85 -32.04
N THR A 57 -4.36 -10.11 -31.68
CA THR A 57 -4.28 -9.13 -30.60
C THR A 57 -4.12 -9.90 -29.30
N THR A 58 -2.89 -10.02 -28.79
CA THR A 58 -2.63 -10.46 -27.42
C THR A 58 -3.43 -9.55 -26.48
N PRO A 59 -4.25 -10.07 -25.55
CA PRO A 59 -4.96 -9.24 -24.61
C PRO A 59 -3.92 -8.55 -23.72
N SER A 60 -3.72 -7.25 -23.94
CA SER A 60 -3.04 -6.39 -23.00
C SER A 60 -3.87 -6.41 -21.71
N ILE A 61 -3.43 -7.19 -20.72
CA ILE A 61 -3.97 -7.14 -19.36
C ILE A 61 -3.71 -5.74 -18.85
N ARG A 62 -4.73 -4.88 -18.93
CA ARG A 62 -4.67 -3.57 -18.29
C ARG A 62 -4.85 -3.82 -16.80
N PRO A 63 -3.88 -3.51 -15.93
CA PRO A 63 -4.12 -3.55 -14.50
C PRO A 63 -5.28 -2.60 -14.21
N TYR A 64 -6.33 -3.10 -13.57
CA TYR A 64 -7.52 -2.32 -13.21
C TYR A 64 -7.20 -1.23 -12.17
N HIS A 65 -5.99 -1.25 -11.60
CA HIS A 65 -5.48 -0.25 -10.69
C HIS A 65 -4.52 0.69 -11.42
N SER A 66 -4.82 1.99 -11.33
CA SER A 66 -3.85 3.03 -11.66
C SER A 66 -2.66 2.90 -10.70
N ILE A 67 -1.46 2.69 -11.24
CA ILE A 67 -0.21 2.82 -10.47
C ILE A 67 -0.08 4.25 -9.90
N HIS A 68 -0.77 5.20 -10.52
CA HIS A 68 -0.96 6.56 -10.02
C HIS A 68 -2.29 6.67 -9.28
N HIS A 69 -2.41 5.98 -8.14
CA HIS A 69 -3.21 6.54 -7.07
C HIS A 69 -2.26 7.50 -6.33
N PRO A 70 -2.60 8.79 -6.17
CA PRO A 70 -1.88 9.59 -5.19
C PRO A 70 -2.07 8.85 -3.86
N THR A 71 -1.00 8.31 -3.31
CA THR A 71 -0.99 7.89 -1.91
C THR A 71 -1.57 9.06 -1.13
N PRO A 72 -2.58 8.87 -0.26
CA PRO A 72 -3.02 9.94 0.60
C PRO A 72 -1.82 10.36 1.41
N THR A 73 -1.20 11.45 0.99
CA THR A 73 -0.06 12.04 1.63
C THR A 73 -0.66 12.59 2.91
N HIS A 74 -0.32 11.97 4.05
CA HIS A 74 -0.36 12.66 5.31
C HIS A 74 0.64 13.82 5.18
N GLU A 75 0.23 14.91 4.53
CA GLU A 75 1.09 16.07 4.23
C GLU A 75 1.26 16.84 5.51
N TYR A 76 2.17 16.34 6.33
CA TYR A 76 2.80 17.13 7.36
C TYR A 76 3.63 18.20 6.66
N SER A 77 3.40 19.46 7.04
CA SER A 77 4.28 20.57 6.67
C SER A 77 5.71 20.25 7.12
N ASN A 78 6.71 20.83 6.44
CA ASN A 78 8.13 20.65 6.79
C ASN A 78 8.40 20.88 8.29
N SER A 79 7.73 21.87 8.90
CA SER A 79 7.84 22.12 10.35
C SER A 79 7.23 20.99 11.19
N GLN A 80 6.04 20.50 10.83
CA GLN A 80 5.38 19.38 11.54
C GLN A 80 6.24 18.12 11.44
N THR A 81 6.75 17.79 10.25
CA THR A 81 7.65 16.64 10.03
C THR A 81 8.92 16.75 10.86
N THR A 82 9.50 17.95 10.97
CA THR A 82 10.71 18.18 11.77
C THR A 82 10.45 17.97 13.27
N ILE A 83 9.31 18.45 13.76
CA ILE A 83 8.88 18.25 15.16
C ILE A 83 8.62 16.76 15.42
N LEU A 84 7.83 16.11 14.57
CA LEU A 84 7.45 14.69 14.72
C LEU A 84 8.67 13.77 14.66
N SER A 85 9.57 13.98 13.69
CA SER A 85 10.81 13.20 13.58
C SER A 85 11.74 13.36 14.77
N SER A 86 11.79 14.55 15.37
CA SER A 86 12.56 14.80 16.60
C SER A 86 11.88 14.15 17.81
N ALA A 87 10.55 14.23 17.90
CA ALA A 87 9.75 13.61 18.96
C ALA A 87 9.87 12.08 19.00
N LEU A 88 10.05 11.41 17.84
CA LEU A 88 10.24 9.96 17.79
C LEU A 88 11.41 9.45 18.64
N ARG A 89 12.45 10.26 18.86
CA ARG A 89 13.60 9.90 19.70
C ARG A 89 13.24 9.77 21.18
N HIS A 90 12.18 10.45 21.60
CA HIS A 90 11.69 10.49 22.98
C HIS A 90 10.59 9.47 23.26
N VAL A 91 10.08 8.77 22.23
CA VAL A 91 9.01 7.78 22.39
C VAL A 91 9.42 6.58 23.26
N PRO A 92 10.65 6.02 23.17
CA PRO A 92 11.03 4.90 24.04
C PRO A 92 10.98 5.26 25.53
N THR A 93 11.29 6.51 25.90
CA THR A 93 11.31 6.96 27.30
C THR A 93 9.95 7.48 27.76
N HIS A 94 9.32 8.38 26.99
CA HIS A 94 8.10 9.10 27.37
C HIS A 94 6.80 8.51 26.79
N GLY A 95 6.90 7.59 25.82
CA GLY A 95 5.76 7.05 25.10
C GLY A 95 5.17 8.02 24.07
N PHE A 96 3.98 7.69 23.56
CA PHE A 96 3.25 8.50 22.58
C PHE A 96 2.43 9.59 23.29
N THR A 97 3.12 10.43 24.05
CA THR A 97 2.51 11.46 24.91
C THR A 97 2.82 12.86 24.40
N ARG A 98 2.04 13.84 24.89
CA ARG A 98 2.26 15.26 24.61
C ARG A 98 3.64 15.73 25.06
N ASP A 99 4.19 15.15 26.13
CA ASP A 99 5.53 15.47 26.63
C ASP A 99 6.61 15.13 25.59
N ALA A 100 6.49 13.97 24.92
CA ALA A 100 7.40 13.59 23.85
C ALA A 100 7.35 14.58 22.67
N LEU A 101 6.16 15.12 22.35
CA LEU A 101 6.00 16.16 21.34
C LEU A 101 6.63 17.49 21.75
N THR A 102 6.44 17.91 22.99
CA THR A 102 7.04 19.15 23.51
C THR A 102 8.56 19.06 23.54
N LEU A 103 9.13 17.93 23.98
CA LEU A 103 10.57 17.69 23.93
C LEU A 103 11.11 17.66 22.49
N GLY A 104 10.41 16.99 21.57
CA GLY A 104 10.76 16.98 20.15
C GLY A 104 10.71 18.38 19.51
N ALA A 105 9.74 19.21 19.88
CA ALA A 105 9.67 20.59 19.42
C ALA A 105 10.87 21.42 19.91
N ARG A 106 11.25 21.29 21.18
CA ARG A 106 12.42 21.96 21.76
C ARG A 106 13.71 21.54 21.07
N ASP A 107 13.89 20.24 20.81
CA ASP A 107 15.07 19.70 20.12
C ASP A 107 15.19 20.21 18.68
N ALA A 108 14.05 20.42 18.01
CA ALA A 108 13.98 20.99 16.68
C ALA A 108 14.12 22.53 16.65
N GLY A 109 14.27 23.19 17.81
CA GLY A 109 14.40 24.64 17.93
C GLY A 109 13.08 25.41 17.84
N PHE A 110 11.94 24.73 17.99
CA PHE A 110 10.61 25.34 18.05
C PHE A 110 10.18 25.61 19.51
N LEU A 111 9.15 26.45 19.68
CA LEU A 111 8.56 26.69 20.98
C LEU A 111 7.62 25.53 21.37
N ASP A 112 7.39 25.32 22.66
CA ASP A 112 6.46 24.30 23.17
C ASP A 112 5.03 24.46 22.61
N VAL A 113 4.63 25.70 22.33
CA VAL A 113 3.31 26.02 21.74
C VAL A 113 3.19 25.46 20.32
N SER A 114 4.30 25.18 19.64
CA SER A 114 4.30 24.61 18.28
C SER A 114 3.69 23.20 18.20
N VAL A 115 3.49 22.50 19.32
CA VAL A 115 2.73 21.24 19.34
C VAL A 115 1.28 21.46 18.89
N GLN A 116 0.73 22.66 19.03
CA GLN A 116 -0.61 23.01 18.53
C GLN A 116 -0.72 23.00 17.00
N LEU A 117 0.40 22.97 16.26
CA LEU A 117 0.37 22.77 14.81
C LEU A 117 -0.14 21.37 14.44
N LEU A 118 -0.09 20.41 15.35
CA LEU A 118 -0.57 19.04 15.12
C LEU A 118 -2.06 18.96 15.46
N PRO A 119 -2.97 18.82 14.46
CA PRO A 119 -4.41 18.86 14.70
C PRO A 119 -4.89 17.74 15.62
N ARG A 120 -4.23 16.59 15.64
CA ARG A 120 -4.60 15.43 16.47
C ARG A 120 -3.60 15.15 17.60
N GLY A 121 -2.62 16.03 17.79
CA GLY A 121 -1.62 15.94 18.85
C GLY A 121 -0.89 14.59 18.88
N GLU A 122 -1.06 13.84 19.97
CA GLU A 122 -0.42 12.54 20.22
C GLU A 122 -0.73 11.50 19.14
N PHE A 123 -1.94 11.54 18.57
CA PHE A 123 -2.31 10.60 17.52
C PHE A 123 -1.55 10.84 16.22
N ASP A 124 -1.21 12.09 15.90
CA ASP A 124 -0.37 12.39 14.73
C ASP A 124 1.06 11.83 14.91
N LEU A 125 1.56 11.74 16.15
CA LEU A 125 2.83 11.07 16.45
C LEU A 125 2.77 9.56 16.19
N ILE A 126 1.66 8.92 16.57
CA ILE A 126 1.42 7.48 16.32
C ILE A 126 1.33 7.23 14.81
N LEU A 127 0.54 8.02 14.08
CA LEU A 127 0.42 7.90 12.63
C LEU A 127 1.76 8.10 11.93
N PHE A 128 2.52 9.11 12.34
CA PHE A 128 3.84 9.37 11.79
C PHE A 128 4.81 8.21 12.04
N TRP A 129 4.78 7.58 13.23
CA TRP A 129 5.54 6.37 13.51
C TRP A 129 5.14 5.21 12.58
N LEU A 130 3.84 4.93 12.46
CA LEU A 130 3.32 3.83 11.62
C LEU A 130 3.73 3.99 10.16
N ALA A 131 3.53 5.19 9.61
CA ALA A 131 3.89 5.53 8.22
C ALA A 131 5.41 5.46 8.00
N SER A 132 6.21 5.98 8.94
CA SER A 132 7.68 5.93 8.85
C SER A 132 8.22 4.50 8.84
N ARG A 133 7.70 3.63 9.72
CA ARG A 133 8.11 2.21 9.78
C ARG A 133 7.63 1.42 8.56
N ARG A 134 6.47 1.74 8.01
CA ARG A 134 5.98 1.17 6.73
C ARG A 134 6.89 1.56 5.56
N GLY A 135 7.30 2.82 5.48
CA GLY A 135 8.30 3.28 4.49
C GLY A 135 9.66 2.59 4.64
N LEU A 136 10.13 2.42 5.88
CA LEU A 136 11.37 1.70 6.18
C LEU A 136 11.29 0.23 5.73
N LEU A 137 10.16 -0.44 5.96
CA LEU A 137 9.93 -1.82 5.49
C LEU A 137 10.09 -1.92 3.97
N ARG A 138 9.46 -1.02 3.21
CA ARG A 138 9.60 -0.99 1.74
C ARG A 138 11.06 -0.83 1.33
N SER A 139 11.74 0.16 1.91
CA SER A 139 13.16 0.42 1.62
C SER A 139 14.06 -0.76 1.99
N LYS A 140 13.77 -1.46 3.09
CA LYS A 140 14.55 -2.63 3.51
C LYS A 140 14.38 -3.80 2.55
N VAL A 141 13.18 -4.05 2.04
CA VAL A 141 12.94 -5.11 1.06
C VAL A 141 13.63 -4.82 -0.27
N GLU A 142 13.62 -3.56 -0.71
CA GLU A 142 14.29 -3.12 -1.95
C GLU A 142 15.82 -3.21 -1.85
N ASN A 143 16.40 -2.79 -0.71
CA ASN A 143 17.86 -2.69 -0.54
C ASN A 143 18.52 -4.00 -0.09
N ASP A 144 17.91 -4.67 0.88
CA ASP A 144 18.56 -5.75 1.66
C ASP A 144 18.27 -7.13 1.06
N ALA A 145 17.56 -7.15 -0.07
CA ALA A 145 17.22 -8.37 -0.80
C ALA A 145 16.62 -9.45 0.15
N LEU A 146 15.88 -9.04 1.19
CA LEU A 146 15.40 -9.92 2.28
C LEU A 146 14.66 -11.16 1.77
N LEU A 147 14.04 -11.04 0.60
CA LEU A 147 13.24 -12.07 -0.05
C LEU A 147 14.01 -12.83 -1.14
N GLN A 148 15.27 -12.47 -1.40
CA GLN A 148 16.20 -13.12 -2.33
C GLN A 148 17.10 -14.12 -1.58
N SER A 149 16.49 -15.06 -0.86
CA SER A 149 17.22 -16.22 -0.37
C SER A 149 17.60 -17.16 -1.52
N SER A 150 18.66 -17.97 -1.36
CA SER A 150 19.07 -18.98 -2.36
C SER A 150 18.00 -20.02 -2.69
N GLN A 151 16.93 -20.12 -1.88
CA GLN A 151 15.77 -20.97 -2.15
C GLN A 151 14.54 -20.10 -2.47
N PRO A 152 13.71 -20.49 -3.46
CA PRO A 152 12.48 -19.78 -3.77
C PRO A 152 11.47 -19.95 -2.63
N LEU A 153 11.28 -18.89 -1.83
CA LEU A 153 10.26 -18.86 -0.80
C LEU A 153 8.87 -18.76 -1.44
N SER A 154 7.90 -19.47 -0.86
CA SER A 154 6.48 -19.30 -1.20
C SER A 154 6.04 -17.87 -0.88
N VAL A 155 5.07 -17.33 -1.64
CA VAL A 155 4.47 -16.01 -1.39
C VAL A 155 4.01 -15.88 0.06
N ASP A 156 3.45 -16.95 0.60
CA ASP A 156 2.95 -16.95 1.98
C ASP A 156 4.07 -16.92 3.02
N ASP A 157 5.22 -17.55 2.75
CA ASP A 157 6.37 -17.50 3.65
C ASP A 157 7.01 -16.11 3.60
N LYS A 158 7.04 -15.47 2.42
CA LYS A 158 7.43 -14.06 2.29
C LYS A 158 6.53 -13.16 3.12
N ILE A 159 5.20 -13.37 3.10
CA ILE A 159 4.27 -12.60 3.92
C ILE A 159 4.60 -12.72 5.41
N LYS A 160 4.85 -13.94 5.92
CA LYS A 160 5.22 -14.15 7.32
C LYS A 160 6.52 -13.42 7.68
N VAL A 161 7.54 -13.53 6.83
CA VAL A 161 8.83 -12.84 7.02
C VAL A 161 8.63 -11.32 7.06
N LEU A 162 7.85 -10.76 6.14
CA LEU A 162 7.56 -9.32 6.09
C LEU A 162 6.79 -8.83 7.33
N ILE A 163 5.79 -9.58 7.78
CA ILE A 163 5.05 -9.27 9.01
C ILE A 163 6.00 -9.29 10.21
N MET A 164 6.82 -10.34 10.33
CA MET A 164 7.76 -10.47 11.44
C MET A 164 8.79 -9.35 11.44
N GLU A 165 9.29 -8.98 10.26
CA GLU A 165 10.24 -7.87 10.12
C GLU A 165 9.61 -6.54 10.52
N ARG A 166 8.36 -6.30 10.13
CA ARG A 166 7.61 -5.11 10.56
C ARG A 166 7.41 -5.08 12.08
N LEU A 167 7.12 -6.23 12.70
CA LEU A 167 6.98 -6.34 14.16
C LEU A 167 8.31 -6.06 14.87
N ARG A 168 9.44 -6.55 14.34
CA ARG A 168 10.78 -6.27 14.89
C ARG A 168 11.10 -4.77 14.96
N MET A 169 10.57 -3.97 14.03
CA MET A 169 10.74 -2.51 14.07
C MET A 169 10.03 -1.82 15.25
N ASN A 170 9.11 -2.51 15.94
CA ASN A 170 8.42 -1.99 17.11
C ASN A 170 9.11 -2.37 18.44
N VAL A 171 10.23 -3.11 18.42
CA VAL A 171 10.89 -3.62 19.64
C VAL A 171 11.30 -2.48 20.58
N GLU A 172 11.78 -1.36 20.03
CA GLU A 172 12.21 -0.18 20.80
C GLU A 172 11.07 0.49 21.57
N VAL A 173 9.82 0.36 21.09
CA VAL A 173 8.64 1.05 21.64
C VAL A 173 7.61 0.08 22.20
N LYS A 174 7.98 -1.19 22.37
CA LYS A 174 7.06 -2.28 22.74
C LYS A 174 6.27 -1.97 24.02
N GLU A 175 6.93 -1.43 25.04
CA GLU A 175 6.30 -1.10 26.33
C GLU A 175 5.25 0.00 26.21
N LYS A 176 5.43 0.92 25.25
CA LYS A 176 4.55 2.07 25.00
C LYS A 176 3.50 1.79 23.93
N LEU A 177 3.59 0.62 23.29
CA LEU A 177 2.70 0.25 22.19
C LEU A 177 1.28 -0.05 22.68
N GLN A 178 1.10 -0.54 23.91
CA GLN A 178 -0.23 -0.75 24.49
C GLN A 178 -0.99 0.58 24.63
N ASP A 179 -0.31 1.62 25.10
CA ASP A 179 -0.89 2.97 25.21
C ASP A 179 -1.22 3.55 23.83
N ALA A 180 -0.35 3.34 22.84
CA ALA A 180 -0.61 3.75 21.46
C ALA A 180 -1.83 3.04 20.88
N LEU A 181 -1.96 1.73 21.09
CA LEU A 181 -3.12 0.95 20.64
C LEU A 181 -4.41 1.41 21.32
N ALA A 182 -4.35 1.83 22.59
CA ALA A 182 -5.48 2.42 23.29
C ALA A 182 -5.93 3.72 22.62
N ILE A 183 -5.00 4.62 22.27
CA ILE A 183 -5.30 5.87 21.55
C ILE A 183 -5.87 5.57 20.14
N MET A 184 -5.32 4.58 19.44
CA MET A 184 -5.82 4.17 18.12
C MET A 184 -7.25 3.60 18.18
N SER A 185 -7.63 3.00 19.31
CA SER A 185 -8.97 2.41 19.53
C SER A 185 -10.07 3.43 19.86
N LEU A 186 -9.70 4.70 20.09
CA LEU A 186 -10.67 5.79 20.27
C LEU A 186 -11.50 5.94 19.00
N GLY A 187 -12.82 6.06 19.12
CA GLY A 187 -13.76 6.04 17.99
C GLY A 187 -13.40 6.99 16.84
N GLU A 188 -12.88 8.17 17.17
CA GLU A 188 -12.45 9.20 16.21
C GLU A 188 -11.17 8.81 15.44
N ASN A 189 -10.33 7.98 16.04
CA ASN A 189 -9.02 7.55 15.51
C ASN A 189 -9.10 6.22 14.74
N ILE A 190 -10.15 5.41 14.97
CA ILE A 190 -10.33 4.09 14.34
C ILE A 190 -10.24 4.16 12.80
N PRO A 191 -10.96 5.05 12.08
CA PRO A 191 -10.95 5.04 10.62
C PRO A 191 -9.56 5.26 10.05
N LEU A 192 -8.78 6.17 10.67
CA LEU A 192 -7.45 6.51 10.20
C LEU A 192 -6.42 5.43 10.56
N SER A 193 -6.53 4.86 11.76
CA SER A 193 -5.73 3.71 12.19
C SER A 193 -5.96 2.50 11.28
N LEU A 194 -7.20 2.23 10.91
CA LEU A 194 -7.56 1.14 10.01
C LEU A 194 -7.08 1.41 8.57
N SER A 195 -7.10 2.66 8.13
CA SER A 195 -6.54 3.06 6.83
C SER A 195 -5.04 2.78 6.76
N GLU A 196 -4.27 3.12 7.80
CA GLU A 196 -2.83 2.80 7.86
C GLU A 196 -2.58 1.29 7.93
N LEU A 197 -3.39 0.53 8.69
CA LEU A 197 -3.32 -0.93 8.73
C LEU A 197 -3.62 -1.54 7.36
N HIS A 198 -4.61 -1.00 6.65
CA HIS A 198 -4.94 -1.42 5.29
C HIS A 198 -3.78 -1.15 4.33
N ALA A 199 -3.21 0.07 4.35
CA ALA A 199 -2.05 0.44 3.55
C ALA A 199 -0.85 -0.47 3.83
N LEU A 200 -0.59 -0.82 5.09
CA LEU A 200 0.43 -1.81 5.47
C LEU A 200 0.14 -3.19 4.87
N SER A 201 -1.10 -3.67 4.96
CA SER A 201 -1.48 -4.97 4.41
C SER A 201 -1.30 -5.05 2.89
N ASP A 202 -1.60 -3.94 2.19
CA ASP A 202 -1.43 -3.79 0.75
C ASP A 202 0.05 -3.76 0.36
N ASP A 203 0.86 -2.99 1.09
CA ASP A 203 2.32 -2.93 0.92
C ASP A 203 2.96 -4.32 1.12
N ILE A 204 2.59 -5.06 2.17
CA ILE A 204 3.13 -6.40 2.44
C ILE A 204 2.79 -7.38 1.30
N LEU A 205 1.55 -7.37 0.80
CA LEU A 205 1.14 -8.26 -0.30
C LEU A 205 1.83 -7.90 -1.62
N THR A 206 2.02 -6.61 -1.86
CA THR A 206 2.72 -6.09 -3.04
C THR A 206 4.19 -6.50 -2.99
N LEU A 207 4.86 -6.32 -1.85
CA LEU A 207 6.25 -6.73 -1.62
C LEU A 207 6.43 -8.26 -1.67
N ALA A 208 5.42 -9.03 -1.25
CA ALA A 208 5.44 -10.49 -1.38
C ALA A 208 5.26 -11.00 -2.83
N GLY A 209 4.79 -10.14 -3.73
CA GLY A 209 4.51 -10.47 -5.14
C GLY A 209 3.16 -11.18 -5.34
N ASP A 210 2.15 -10.88 -4.52
CA ASP A 210 0.82 -11.47 -4.67
C ASP A 210 0.11 -10.95 -5.94
N ALA A 211 -0.24 -11.86 -6.85
CA ALA A 211 -0.92 -11.54 -8.12
C ALA A 211 -2.44 -11.78 -8.08
N SER A 212 -3.07 -11.75 -6.90
CA SER A 212 -4.51 -12.02 -6.77
C SER A 212 -5.34 -10.86 -7.34
N VAL A 213 -6.36 -11.16 -8.14
CA VAL A 213 -7.20 -10.14 -8.82
C VAL A 213 -8.70 -10.23 -8.52
N ASP A 214 -9.17 -11.32 -7.88
CA ASP A 214 -10.61 -11.57 -7.64
C ASP A 214 -11.01 -11.33 -6.17
N ALA A 215 -12.08 -11.98 -5.68
CA ALA A 215 -12.47 -11.95 -4.25
C ALA A 215 -11.33 -12.36 -3.28
N SER A 216 -10.33 -13.07 -3.80
CA SER A 216 -9.06 -13.36 -3.10
C SER A 216 -8.27 -12.10 -2.75
N TRP A 217 -8.37 -11.02 -3.54
CA TRP A 217 -7.70 -9.73 -3.30
C TRP A 217 -8.14 -9.08 -1.99
N TYR A 218 -9.45 -9.03 -1.73
CA TYR A 218 -10.02 -8.44 -0.50
C TYR A 218 -9.76 -9.34 0.71
N SER A 219 -10.01 -10.65 0.56
CA SER A 219 -9.86 -11.60 1.66
C SER A 219 -8.41 -11.76 2.11
N LYS A 220 -7.42 -11.70 1.20
CA LYS A 220 -5.99 -11.71 1.56
C LYS A 220 -5.59 -10.46 2.34
N ARG A 221 -6.00 -9.25 1.91
CA ARG A 221 -5.71 -8.00 2.64
C ARG A 221 -6.30 -8.03 4.04
N MET A 222 -7.55 -8.45 4.17
CA MET A 222 -8.19 -8.61 5.48
C MET A 222 -7.48 -9.65 6.35
N ALA A 223 -7.04 -10.78 5.78
CA ALA A 223 -6.30 -11.80 6.51
C ALA A 223 -4.95 -11.27 7.01
N VAL A 224 -4.17 -10.61 6.15
CA VAL A 224 -2.88 -10.00 6.51
C VAL A 224 -3.06 -8.93 7.59
N ALA A 225 -4.03 -8.03 7.43
CA ALA A 225 -4.33 -6.99 8.42
C ALA A 225 -4.71 -7.59 9.78
N ALA A 226 -5.59 -8.60 9.81
CA ALA A 226 -6.02 -9.25 11.05
C ALA A 226 -4.89 -10.03 11.72
N VAL A 227 -4.06 -10.73 10.94
CA VAL A 227 -2.90 -11.47 11.43
C VAL A 227 -1.86 -10.51 12.00
N TYR A 228 -1.58 -9.41 11.31
CA TYR A 228 -0.67 -8.37 11.80
C TYR A 228 -1.18 -7.76 13.12
N ALA A 229 -2.42 -7.25 13.15
CA ALA A 229 -2.97 -6.59 14.33
C ALA A 229 -3.03 -7.51 15.56
N SER A 230 -3.41 -8.79 15.37
CA SER A 230 -3.40 -9.77 16.46
C SER A 230 -1.98 -10.11 16.93
N SER A 231 -1.02 -10.21 16.02
CA SER A 231 0.39 -10.48 16.36
C SER A 231 1.05 -9.28 17.05
N GLU A 232 0.71 -8.06 16.64
CA GLU A 232 1.16 -6.82 17.29
C GLU A 232 0.65 -6.73 18.73
N PHE A 233 -0.61 -7.12 18.98
CA PHE A 233 -1.14 -7.21 20.33
C PHE A 233 -0.41 -8.26 21.18
N VAL A 234 -0.17 -9.47 20.64
CA VAL A 234 0.57 -10.53 21.34
C VAL A 234 2.00 -10.10 21.65
N MET A 235 2.67 -9.42 20.71
CA MET A 235 4.01 -8.88 20.87
C MET A 235 4.13 -7.98 22.12
N THR A 236 3.10 -7.21 22.46
CA THR A 236 3.15 -6.34 23.65
C THR A 236 3.33 -7.12 24.96
N ARG A 237 2.90 -8.39 25.00
CA ARG A 237 2.97 -9.27 26.18
C ARG A 237 4.10 -10.28 26.13
N ASP A 238 4.77 -10.41 24.98
CA ASP A 238 5.78 -11.44 24.73
C ASP A 238 7.12 -11.10 25.38
N THR A 239 7.54 -11.84 26.41
CA THR A 239 8.85 -11.65 27.08
C THR A 239 9.96 -12.53 26.50
N SER A 240 9.68 -13.33 25.47
CA SER A 240 10.63 -14.26 24.87
C SER A 240 11.76 -13.55 24.12
N ALA A 241 12.94 -14.20 24.08
CA ALA A 241 14.09 -13.69 23.35
C ALA A 241 13.81 -13.67 21.84
N GLY A 242 13.94 -12.50 21.21
CA GLY A 242 13.77 -12.35 19.76
C GLY A 242 12.34 -12.50 19.25
N LEU A 243 11.32 -12.37 20.12
CA LEU A 243 9.90 -12.48 19.78
C LEU A 243 9.48 -13.87 19.27
N ARG A 244 10.08 -14.93 19.81
CA ARG A 244 9.82 -16.32 19.40
C ARG A 244 8.37 -16.72 19.60
N ASP A 245 7.76 -16.35 20.72
CA ASP A 245 6.36 -16.69 21.01
C ASP A 245 5.43 -15.97 20.03
N THR A 246 5.77 -14.73 19.67
CA THR A 246 5.06 -13.96 18.63
C THR A 246 5.21 -14.60 17.25
N GLU A 247 6.40 -15.06 16.88
CA GLU A 247 6.66 -15.73 15.59
C GLU A 247 5.87 -17.05 15.48
N GLU A 248 5.81 -17.82 16.57
CA GLU A 248 5.02 -19.04 16.62
C GLU A 248 3.51 -18.74 16.53
N PHE A 249 3.04 -17.74 17.28
CA PHE A 249 1.67 -17.27 17.21
C PHE A 249 1.29 -16.83 15.79
N LEU A 250 2.15 -16.04 15.15
CA LEU A 250 1.98 -15.58 13.77
C LEU A 250 1.83 -16.78 12.81
N SER A 251 2.70 -17.76 12.93
CA SER A 251 2.69 -18.96 12.09
C SER A 251 1.41 -19.78 12.25
N ARG A 252 0.94 -19.97 13.49
CA ARG A 252 -0.34 -20.64 13.78
C ARG A 252 -1.52 -19.84 13.22
N ARG A 253 -1.54 -18.52 13.47
CA ARG A 253 -2.64 -17.64 13.05
C ARG A 253 -2.78 -17.56 11.53
N TRP A 254 -1.65 -17.58 10.81
CA TRP A 254 -1.64 -17.64 9.35
C TRP A 254 -2.18 -18.99 8.83
N ALA A 255 -1.82 -20.10 9.48
CA ALA A 255 -2.39 -21.41 9.14
C ALA A 255 -3.91 -21.44 9.36
N ASP A 256 -4.40 -20.89 10.47
CA ASP A 256 -5.83 -20.77 10.75
C ASP A 256 -6.56 -19.92 9.70
N ALA A 257 -5.97 -18.80 9.28
CA ALA A 257 -6.56 -17.94 8.24
C ALA A 257 -6.75 -18.70 6.92
N ARG A 258 -5.79 -19.55 6.53
CA ARG A 258 -5.93 -20.43 5.36
C ARG A 258 -7.02 -21.49 5.58
N ALA A 259 -7.02 -22.16 6.73
CA ALA A 259 -8.02 -23.18 7.03
C ALA A 259 -9.45 -22.62 7.04
N VAL A 260 -9.66 -21.39 7.54
CA VAL A 260 -10.95 -20.69 7.51
C VAL A 260 -11.37 -20.40 6.07
N LYS A 261 -10.45 -19.91 5.23
CA LYS A 261 -10.72 -19.67 3.81
C LYS A 261 -11.14 -20.96 3.11
N ASP A 262 -10.44 -22.07 3.35
CA ASP A 262 -10.70 -23.35 2.70
C ASP A 262 -12.05 -23.91 3.14
N LYS A 263 -12.36 -23.88 4.44
CA LYS A 263 -13.68 -24.28 4.98
C LYS A 263 -14.81 -23.44 4.39
N LEU A 264 -14.63 -22.13 4.28
CA LEU A 264 -15.65 -21.24 3.70
C LEU A 264 -15.88 -21.56 2.22
N SER A 265 -14.84 -21.91 1.48
CA SER A 265 -14.96 -22.32 0.07
C SER A 265 -15.73 -23.64 -0.06
N GLY A 266 -15.46 -24.62 0.81
CA GLY A 266 -16.18 -25.88 0.85
C GLY A 266 -17.67 -25.72 1.18
N VAL A 267 -18.01 -24.85 2.14
CA VAL A 267 -19.41 -24.54 2.48
C VAL A 267 -20.14 -23.90 1.29
N LYS A 268 -19.49 -22.96 0.60
CA LYS A 268 -20.06 -22.35 -0.62
C LYS A 268 -20.32 -23.38 -1.71
N GLN A 269 -19.40 -24.31 -1.91
CA GLN A 269 -19.57 -25.39 -2.90
C GLN A 269 -20.71 -26.34 -2.52
N CYS A 270 -20.82 -26.73 -1.25
CA CYS A 270 -21.91 -27.56 -0.74
C CYS A 270 -23.27 -26.89 -0.92
N LEU A 271 -23.38 -25.60 -0.56
CA LEU A 271 -24.63 -24.85 -0.72
C LEU A 271 -25.01 -24.70 -2.20
N GLY A 272 -24.03 -24.49 -3.09
CA GLY A 272 -24.25 -24.48 -4.53
C GLY A 272 -24.79 -25.81 -5.06
N PHE A 273 -24.24 -26.93 -4.59
CA PHE A 273 -24.69 -28.28 -4.96
C PHE A 273 -26.09 -28.60 -4.44
N LEU A 274 -26.39 -28.24 -3.19
CA LEU A 274 -27.74 -28.39 -2.63
C LEU A 274 -28.75 -27.53 -3.37
N GLY A 275 -28.39 -26.29 -3.71
CA GLY A 275 -29.20 -25.39 -4.53
C GLY A 275 -29.48 -25.98 -5.91
N SER A 276 -28.47 -26.46 -6.63
CA SER A 276 -28.67 -27.07 -7.96
C SER A 276 -29.50 -28.35 -7.91
N THR A 277 -29.33 -29.16 -6.87
CA THR A 277 -30.11 -30.38 -6.67
C THR A 277 -31.58 -30.06 -6.37
N ALA A 278 -31.83 -29.06 -5.51
CA ALA A 278 -33.17 -28.58 -5.21
C ALA A 278 -33.87 -27.99 -6.45
N VAL A 279 -33.14 -27.22 -7.28
CA VAL A 279 -33.66 -26.68 -8.54
C VAL A 279 -33.95 -27.80 -9.55
N GLY A 280 -33.07 -28.81 -9.66
CA GLY A 280 -33.27 -29.97 -10.52
C GLY A 280 -34.50 -30.80 -10.13
N LEU A 281 -34.67 -31.05 -8.83
CA LEU A 281 -35.85 -31.71 -8.28
C LEU A 281 -37.12 -30.87 -8.49
N GLY A 282 -37.05 -29.55 -8.31
CA GLY A 282 -38.16 -28.64 -8.57
C GLY A 282 -38.60 -28.66 -10.03
N ARG A 283 -37.66 -28.62 -10.99
CA ARG A 283 -37.98 -28.75 -12.43
C ARG A 283 -38.59 -30.12 -12.75
N SER A 284 -38.08 -31.19 -12.14
CA SER A 284 -38.62 -32.55 -12.29
C SER A 284 -40.06 -32.68 -11.77
N TRP A 285 -40.48 -31.85 -10.81
CA TRP A 285 -41.83 -31.84 -10.25
C TRP A 285 -42.80 -30.90 -11.00
N GLY A 286 -42.37 -30.34 -12.14
CA GLY A 286 -43.22 -29.49 -12.99
C GLY A 286 -43.35 -28.04 -12.51
N LEU A 287 -42.55 -27.61 -11.52
CA LEU A 287 -42.47 -26.19 -11.15
C LEU A 287 -41.78 -25.41 -12.27
N LYS A 288 -42.47 -24.43 -12.86
CA LYS A 288 -41.85 -23.41 -13.73
C LYS A 288 -41.03 -22.47 -12.85
N LEU A 289 -39.78 -22.87 -12.59
CA LEU A 289 -38.73 -22.05 -11.98
C LEU A 289 -37.82 -21.47 -13.07
#